data_AF-A0A564YLS9-F1
#
_entry.id   AF-A0A564YLS9-F1
#
_cell.length_a   1.000
_cell.length_b   1.000
_cell.length_c   1.000
_cell.angle_alpha   90.00
_cell.angle_beta   90.00
_cell.angle_gamma   90.00
#
_symmetry.space_group_name_H-M   'P 1'
#
loop_
_entity.id
_entity.type
_entity.pdbx_description
1 polymer ?
#
loop_
_entity_poly.entity_id
_entity_poly.type
_entity_poly.pdbx_seq_one_letter_code
_entity_poly.pdbx_strand_id
1 'polypeptide(L)'
;MKNFSLEVEGSSTIDQLNLPFYSSAEKHQLKVVQDLHLSLAIPLPGYVGNDSNRHPIMRAFKPLKFSFGGSLACVASSMTKDSNFPPGDSLILRSTQLGLLIVHFDSDVPLPVAICAVEQLNLPI
;
A
#
# COMPACT_ATOMS: atom_id res chain seq x y z
N MET A 1 15.99 4.83 -21.32
CA MET A 1 15.06 4.30 -20.30
C MET A 1 15.80 3.23 -19.52
N LYS A 2 16.17 3.50 -18.26
CA LYS A 2 16.71 2.44 -17.40
C LYS A 2 15.51 1.63 -16.91
N ASN A 3 15.45 0.37 -17.32
CA ASN A 3 14.52 -0.59 -16.76
C ASN A 3 14.82 -0.69 -15.27
N PHE A 4 13.92 -0.18 -14.43
CA PHE A 4 13.88 -0.60 -13.03
C PHE A 4 13.46 -2.06 -13.03
N SER A 5 14.44 -2.97 -13.06
CA SER A 5 14.17 -4.39 -12.82
C SER A 5 13.88 -4.54 -11.33
N LEU A 6 12.62 -4.83 -11.00
CA LEU A 6 12.14 -5.24 -9.68
C LEU A 6 12.61 -6.68 -9.31
N GLU A 7 13.77 -7.08 -9.81
CA GLU A 7 14.45 -8.36 -9.53
C GLU A 7 15.34 -8.30 -8.28
N VAL A 8 15.16 -7.28 -7.43
CA VAL A 8 15.72 -7.30 -6.09
C VAL A 8 14.79 -8.15 -5.24
N GLU A 9 15.33 -9.20 -4.62
CA GLU A 9 14.69 -9.99 -3.56
C GLU A 9 13.83 -9.08 -2.67
N GLY A 10 12.50 -9.19 -2.77
CA GLY A 10 11.57 -8.39 -1.96
C GLY A 10 10.39 -7.74 -2.67
N SER A 11 10.23 -7.89 -3.99
CA SER A 11 9.00 -7.45 -4.68
C SER A 11 7.86 -8.46 -4.46
N SER A 12 6.70 -7.98 -4.02
CA SER A 12 5.51 -8.82 -3.87
C SER A 12 4.90 -9.13 -5.24
N THR A 13 4.60 -10.40 -5.51
CA THR A 13 3.85 -10.78 -6.70
C THR A 13 2.39 -10.36 -6.59
N ILE A 14 1.70 -10.24 -7.72
CA ILE A 14 0.26 -9.94 -7.74
C ILE A 14 -0.55 -10.99 -6.95
N ASP A 15 -0.15 -12.26 -7.01
CA ASP A 15 -0.79 -13.34 -6.27
C ASP A 15 -0.62 -13.15 -4.76
N GLN A 16 0.59 -12.79 -4.31
CA GLN A 16 0.88 -12.50 -2.90
C GLN A 16 0.07 -11.30 -2.40
N LEU A 17 -0.07 -10.25 -3.21
CA LEU A 17 -0.87 -9.07 -2.87
C LEU A 17 -2.38 -9.36 -2.85
N ASN A 18 -2.84 -10.36 -3.61
CA ASN A 18 -4.24 -10.75 -3.65
C ASN A 18 -4.65 -11.78 -2.57
N LEU A 19 -3.69 -12.44 -1.90
CA LEU A 19 -3.95 -13.41 -0.82
C LEU A 19 -4.96 -12.94 0.23
N PRO A 20 -4.94 -11.67 0.72
CA PRO A 20 -5.92 -11.21 1.69
C PRO A 20 -7.37 -11.26 1.19
N PHE A 21 -7.59 -11.21 -0.13
CA PHE A 21 -8.91 -11.10 -0.76
C PHE A 21 -9.52 -12.45 -1.16
N TYR A 22 -8.74 -13.53 -1.24
CA TYR A 22 -9.21 -14.83 -1.75
C TYR A 22 -9.86 -15.75 -0.70
N SER A 23 -9.59 -15.54 0.59
CA SER A 23 -10.11 -16.42 1.64
C SER A 23 -11.43 -15.88 2.20
N SER A 24 -12.49 -16.69 2.21
CA SER A 24 -13.75 -16.36 2.89
C SER A 24 -13.75 -16.69 4.38
N ALA A 25 -12.70 -17.34 4.88
CA ALA A 25 -12.58 -17.69 6.28
C ALA A 25 -11.90 -16.55 7.05
N GLU A 26 -12.67 -15.82 7.85
CA GLU A 26 -12.20 -14.66 8.64
C GLU A 26 -10.91 -14.96 9.44
N LYS A 27 -10.80 -16.14 10.04
CA LYS A 27 -9.61 -16.56 10.79
C LYS A 27 -8.35 -16.65 9.93
N HIS A 28 -8.50 -17.06 8.67
CA HIS A 28 -7.39 -17.15 7.73
C HIS A 28 -7.04 -15.77 7.17
N GLN A 29 -8.05 -14.94 6.85
CA GLN A 29 -7.83 -13.55 6.46
C GLN A 29 -7.10 -12.75 7.55
N LEU A 30 -7.52 -12.86 8.81
CA LEU A 30 -6.87 -12.18 9.93
C LEU A 30 -5.40 -12.58 10.08
N LYS A 31 -5.08 -13.86 9.90
CA LYS A 31 -3.69 -14.34 9.94
C LYS A 31 -2.86 -13.76 8.78
N VAL A 32 -3.39 -13.80 7.55
CA VAL A 32 -2.73 -13.21 6.38
C VAL A 32 -2.51 -11.71 6.57
N VAL A 33 -3.50 -10.99 7.10
CA VAL A 33 -3.43 -9.54 7.39
C VAL A 33 -2.39 -9.24 8.48
N GLN A 34 -2.25 -10.09 9.50
CA GLN A 34 -1.24 -9.92 10.57
C GLN A 34 0.19 -10.12 10.06
N ASP A 35 0.40 -11.09 9.17
CA ASP A 35 1.72 -11.44 8.64
C ASP A 35 2.11 -10.57 7.43
N LEU A 36 1.17 -9.79 6.87
CA LEU A 36 1.41 -8.98 5.68
C LEU A 36 2.17 -7.70 6.02
N HIS A 37 3.33 -7.55 5.39
CA HIS A 37 4.17 -6.36 5.45
C HIS A 37 4.29 -5.74 4.07
N LEU A 38 3.71 -4.56 3.87
CA LEU A 38 3.77 -3.85 2.60
C LEU A 38 4.86 -2.78 2.66
N SER A 39 5.68 -2.69 1.62
CA SER A 39 6.68 -1.63 1.50
C SER A 39 6.51 -0.92 0.17
N LEU A 40 6.38 0.41 0.21
CA LEU A 40 6.20 1.24 -0.97
C LEU A 40 7.37 2.22 -1.10
N ALA A 41 7.98 2.24 -2.28
CA ALA A 41 8.98 3.25 -2.63
C ALA A 41 8.26 4.58 -2.94
N ILE A 42 8.37 5.55 -2.04
CA ILE A 42 7.72 6.85 -2.21
C ILE A 42 8.75 7.84 -2.80
N PRO A 43 8.48 8.41 -3.98
CA PRO A 43 9.35 9.43 -4.55
C PRO A 43 9.29 10.70 -3.70
N LEU A 44 10.46 11.27 -3.40
CA LEU A 44 10.54 12.54 -2.68
C LEU A 44 10.12 13.72 -3.57
N PRO A 45 9.53 14.79 -3.00
CA PRO A 45 9.29 16.03 -3.73
C PRO A 45 10.60 16.53 -4.36
N GLY A 46 10.59 16.82 -5.67
CA GLY A 46 11.79 17.23 -6.41
C GLY A 46 12.57 16.09 -7.09
N TYR A 47 12.03 14.87 -7.15
CA TYR A 47 12.60 13.73 -7.91
C TYR A 47 12.69 13.95 -9.44
N VAL A 48 12.33 15.13 -9.95
CA VAL A 48 12.39 15.49 -11.38
C VAL A 48 13.82 15.88 -11.83
N GLY A 49 14.79 15.86 -10.94
CA GLY A 49 16.17 16.26 -11.24
C GLY A 49 17.11 15.08 -11.53
N ASN A 50 18.05 15.30 -12.45
CA ASN A 50 19.14 14.42 -12.90
C ASN A 50 20.12 13.93 -11.79
N ASP A 51 19.75 14.00 -10.52
CA ASP A 51 20.54 13.58 -9.37
C ASP A 51 20.40 12.06 -9.17
N SER A 52 21.30 11.31 -9.81
CA SER A 52 21.37 9.84 -9.76
C SER A 52 21.62 9.23 -8.37
N ASN A 53 21.80 10.05 -7.33
CA ASN A 53 22.18 9.61 -5.98
C ASN A 53 21.04 9.71 -4.95
N ARG A 54 19.86 10.19 -5.33
CA ARG A 54 18.69 10.18 -4.43
C ARG A 54 17.86 8.92 -4.65
N HIS A 55 17.95 7.99 -3.72
CA HIS A 55 17.10 6.79 -3.72
C HIS A 55 15.71 7.12 -3.18
N PRO A 56 14.63 6.53 -3.75
CA PRO A 56 13.30 6.66 -3.16
C PRO A 56 13.30 6.08 -1.75
N ILE A 57 12.56 6.70 -0.84
CA ILE A 57 12.49 6.21 0.52
C ILE A 57 11.48 5.07 0.57
N MET A 58 11.90 3.95 1.15
CA MET A 58 11.02 2.80 1.35
C MET A 58 10.17 3.04 2.60
N ARG A 59 8.84 3.05 2.44
CA ARG A 59 7.91 3.19 3.57
C ARG A 59 7.16 1.89 3.80
N ALA A 60 7.22 1.41 5.04
CA ALA A 60 6.47 0.23 5.47
C ALA A 60 5.05 0.60 5.89
N PHE A 61 4.07 -0.19 5.45
CA PHE A 61 2.67 -0.10 5.79
C PHE A 61 2.21 -1.40 6.44
N LYS A 62 1.44 -1.26 7.51
CA LYS A 62 0.80 -2.37 8.21
C LYS A 62 -0.70 -2.37 7.91
N PRO A 63 -1.26 -3.52 7.53
CA PRO A 63 -2.69 -3.69 7.43
C PRO A 63 -3.38 -3.41 8.76
N LEU A 64 -4.49 -2.69 8.69
CA LEU A 64 -5.31 -2.37 9.86
C LEU A 64 -6.61 -3.18 9.84
N LYS A 65 -7.38 -3.07 8.75
CA LYS A 65 -8.69 -3.72 8.62
C LYS A 65 -9.21 -3.70 7.19
N PHE A 66 -10.17 -4.57 6.91
CA PHE A 66 -11.05 -4.43 5.77
C PHE A 66 -12.16 -3.40 6.04
N SER A 67 -12.53 -2.65 5.02
CA SER A 67 -13.75 -1.84 4.99
C SER A 67 -14.95 -2.69 4.58
N PHE A 68 -16.16 -2.15 4.78
CA PHE A 68 -17.39 -2.82 4.34
C PHE A 68 -17.44 -3.03 2.82
N GLY A 69 -16.86 -2.11 2.04
CA GLY A 69 -16.76 -2.26 0.59
C GLY A 69 -15.65 -3.20 0.12
N GLY A 70 -14.98 -3.93 1.02
CA GLY A 70 -13.97 -4.94 0.70
C GLY A 70 -12.56 -4.39 0.44
N SER A 71 -12.30 -3.12 0.76
CA SER A 71 -10.96 -2.53 0.62
C SER A 71 -10.11 -2.84 1.86
N LEU A 72 -8.84 -3.19 1.68
CA LEU A 72 -7.89 -3.35 2.77
C LEU A 72 -7.20 -2.03 3.06
N ALA A 73 -7.40 -1.51 4.26
CA ALA A 73 -6.78 -0.29 4.74
C ALA A 73 -5.48 -0.60 5.49
N CYS A 74 -4.40 0.06 5.09
CA CYS A 74 -3.08 -0.05 5.70
C CYS A 74 -2.59 1.34 6.14
N VAL A 75 -1.82 1.37 7.23
CA VAL A 75 -1.26 2.61 7.80
C VAL A 75 0.26 2.52 7.88
N ALA A 76 0.95 3.63 7.69
CA ALA A 76 2.40 3.67 7.78
C ALA A 76 2.87 3.21 9.18
N SER A 77 3.84 2.29 9.20
CA SER A 77 4.47 1.80 10.42
C SER A 77 5.68 2.65 10.73
N SER A 78 5.80 3.15 11.97
CA SER A 78 6.95 3.95 12.45
C SER A 78 8.26 3.15 12.61
N MET A 79 8.37 1.97 11.98
CA MET A 79 9.50 1.05 12.16
C MET A 79 10.79 1.51 11.48
N THR A 80 10.71 2.44 10.52
CA THR A 80 11.88 3.05 9.91
C THR A 80 12.31 4.26 10.73
N LYS A 81 13.58 4.28 11.16
CA LYS A 81 14.24 5.39 11.90
C LYS A 81 14.20 6.74 11.17
N ASP A 82 13.68 6.80 9.96
CA ASP A 82 13.50 8.02 9.17
C ASP A 82 12.33 8.82 9.73
N SER A 83 12.64 9.67 10.72
CA SER A 83 11.74 10.62 11.38
C SER A 83 11.18 11.71 10.46
N ASN A 84 11.50 11.68 9.17
CA ASN A 84 11.12 12.70 8.20
C ASN A 84 9.71 12.52 7.66
N PHE A 85 9.01 11.45 8.04
CA PHE A 85 7.64 11.22 7.62
C PHE A 85 6.67 11.22 8.79
N PRO A 86 5.61 12.04 8.72
CA PRO A 86 4.59 12.06 9.75
C PRO A 86 3.91 10.69 9.86
N PRO A 87 3.66 10.20 11.07
CA PRO A 87 2.76 9.07 11.27
C PRO A 87 1.36 9.50 10.79
N GLY A 88 0.90 8.94 9.67
CA GLY A 88 -0.41 9.32 9.12
C GLY A 88 -0.71 8.81 7.72
N ASP A 89 0.33 8.57 6.89
CA ASP A 89 0.08 8.04 5.55
C ASP A 89 -0.67 6.72 5.57
N SER A 90 -1.53 6.57 4.58
CA SER A 90 -2.31 5.36 4.39
C SER A 90 -2.16 4.79 2.99
N LEU A 91 -2.33 3.49 2.90
CA LEU A 91 -2.32 2.73 1.67
C LEU A 91 -3.62 1.92 1.63
N ILE A 92 -4.42 2.11 0.59
CA ILE A 92 -5.68 1.39 0.39
C ILE A 92 -5.50 0.42 -0.77
N LEU A 93 -5.72 -0.86 -0.51
CA LEU A 93 -5.69 -1.92 -1.50
C LEU A 93 -7.14 -2.37 -1.79
N ARG A 94 -7.49 -2.50 -3.06
CA ARG A 94 -8.81 -2.98 -3.48
C ARG A 94 -8.69 -3.93 -4.64
N SER A 95 -9.16 -5.16 -4.46
CA SER A 95 -9.32 -6.11 -5.57
C SER A 95 -10.48 -5.66 -6.45
N THR A 96 -10.28 -5.72 -7.77
CA THR A 96 -11.24 -5.37 -8.81
C THR A 96 -11.20 -6.43 -9.91
N GLN A 97 -12.19 -6.45 -10.81
CA GLN A 97 -12.19 -7.36 -11.97
C GLN A 97 -11.01 -7.13 -12.91
N LEU A 98 -10.41 -5.93 -12.89
CA LEU A 98 -9.27 -5.56 -13.71
C LEU A 98 -7.91 -5.84 -13.04
N GLY A 99 -7.91 -6.24 -11.76
CA GLY A 99 -6.72 -6.48 -10.96
C GLY A 99 -6.74 -5.75 -9.63
N LEU A 100 -5.56 -5.49 -9.06
CA LEU A 100 -5.41 -4.86 -7.76
C LEU A 100 -5.18 -3.36 -7.90
N LEU A 101 -6.08 -2.56 -7.33
CA LEU A 101 -5.88 -1.13 -7.15
C LEU A 101 -5.10 -0.87 -5.86
N ILE A 102 -4.05 -0.06 -5.94
CA ILE A 102 -3.24 0.38 -4.81
C ILE A 102 -3.20 1.91 -4.82
N VAL A 103 -3.70 2.55 -3.76
CA VAL A 103 -3.74 4.02 -3.64
C VAL A 103 -3.04 4.45 -2.37
N HIS A 104 -2.05 5.33 -2.50
CA HIS A 104 -1.35 5.96 -1.39
C HIS A 104 -1.95 7.35 -1.12
N PHE A 105 -2.19 7.64 0.15
CA PHE A 105 -2.63 8.95 0.63
C PHE A 105 -1.63 9.49 1.63
N ASP A 106 -1.37 10.79 1.53
CA ASP A 106 -0.54 11.52 2.48
C ASP A 106 -1.26 11.64 3.84
N SER A 107 -0.49 11.95 4.86
CA SER A 107 -0.88 12.06 6.27
C SER A 107 -1.97 13.08 6.59
N ASP A 108 -2.24 14.03 5.69
CA ASP A 108 -3.29 15.04 5.84
C ASP A 108 -4.68 14.50 5.50
N VAL A 109 -4.77 13.34 4.83
CA VAL A 109 -6.04 12.68 4.49
C VAL A 109 -6.45 11.71 5.60
N PRO A 110 -7.58 11.94 6.30
CA PRO A 110 -8.07 11.00 7.30
C PRO A 110 -8.37 9.63 6.69
N LEU A 111 -7.98 8.54 7.37
CA LEU A 111 -8.17 7.18 6.88
C LEU A 111 -9.62 6.86 6.42
N PRO A 112 -10.69 7.28 7.13
CA PRO A 112 -12.05 7.05 6.65
C PRO A 112 -12.36 7.73 5.32
N VAL A 113 -11.78 8.92 5.08
CA VAL A 113 -11.93 9.67 3.83
C VAL A 113 -11.16 8.99 2.72
N ALA A 114 -9.94 8.52 2.98
CA ALA A 114 -9.15 7.75 2.02
C ALA A 114 -9.86 6.47 1.55
N ILE A 115 -10.43 5.69 2.48
CA ILE A 115 -11.24 4.51 2.16
C ILE A 115 -12.44 4.91 1.29
N CYS A 116 -13.21 5.90 1.72
CA CYS A 116 -14.39 6.36 0.99
C CYS A 116 -14.03 6.79 -0.44
N ALA A 117 -12.95 7.55 -0.61
CA ALA A 117 -12.50 8.01 -1.92
C ALA A 117 -12.22 6.84 -2.88
N VAL A 118 -11.58 5.78 -2.41
CA VAL A 118 -11.29 4.58 -3.23
C VAL A 118 -12.56 3.79 -3.56
N GLU A 119 -13.47 3.65 -2.60
CA GLU A 119 -14.72 2.92 -2.79
C GLU A 119 -15.68 3.64 -3.76
N GLN A 120 -15.66 4.97 -3.77
CA GLN A 120 -16.48 5.80 -4.66
C GLN A 120 -15.98 5.84 -6.12
N LEU A 121 -14.83 5.22 -6.43
CA LEU A 121 -14.37 5.08 -7.82
C LEU A 121 -15.28 4.18 -8.67
N ASN A 122 -16.26 3.48 -8.07
CA ASN A 122 -17.23 2.62 -8.75
C ASN A 122 -16.59 1.62 -9.73
N LEU A 123 -15.42 1.10 -9.36
CA LEU A 123 -14.72 0.10 -10.16
C LEU A 123 -15.44 -1.25 -10.08
N PRO A 124 -15.49 -2.01 -11.19
CA PRO A 124 -16.09 -3.35 -11.20
C PRO A 124 -15.31 -4.27 -10.25
N ILE A 125 -16.03 -4.93 -9.33
CA ILE A 125 -15.49 -5.80 -8.27
C ILE A 125 -15.73 -7.27 -8.61
#